data_AF-A0A3D3XPQ2-F1
#
_entry.id   AF-A0A3D3XPQ2-F1
#
_cell.length_a   1.000
_cell.length_b   1.000
_cell.length_c   1.000
_cell.angle_alpha   90.00
_cell.angle_beta   90.00
_cell.angle_gamma   90.00
#
_symmetry.space_group_name_H-M   'P 1'
#
loop_
_entity.id
_entity.type
_entity.pdbx_description
1 polymer ?
#
loop_
_entity_poly.entity_id
_entity_poly.type
_entity_poly.pdbx_seq_one_letter_code
_entity_poly.pdbx_strand_id
1 'polypeptide(L)' 'MACALLCFHTILSASEQPNILLILVDDMGYGDLRCYNRNSKIPTPNMNRLADEGMRFTDAHAAGPLCHVSRY' A
#
# COMPACT_ATOMS: atom_id res chain seq x y z
N MET A 1 -37.64 -18.11 -18.41
CA MET A 1 -36.59 -17.23 -19.00
C MET A 1 -35.65 -16.83 -17.88
N ALA A 2 -34.80 -17.77 -17.44
CA ALA A 2 -33.88 -17.59 -16.31
C ALA A 2 -32.49 -17.33 -16.88
N CYS A 3 -32.01 -16.09 -16.77
CA CYS A 3 -30.65 -15.72 -17.17
C CYS A 3 -29.73 -15.97 -15.98
N ALA A 4 -29.16 -17.16 -15.88
CA ALA A 4 -28.11 -17.46 -14.91
C ALA A 4 -26.81 -16.78 -15.36
N LEU A 5 -26.45 -15.66 -14.71
CA LEU A 5 -25.10 -15.09 -14.82
C LEU A 5 -24.13 -16.06 -14.14
N LEU A 6 -23.41 -16.84 -14.95
CA LEU A 6 -22.26 -17.62 -14.52
C LEU A 6 -21.11 -16.64 -14.20
N CYS A 7 -20.96 -16.29 -12.93
CA CYS A 7 -19.77 -15.58 -12.44
C CYS A 7 -18.56 -16.52 -12.52
N PHE A 8 -17.79 -16.45 -13.60
CA PHE A 8 -16.47 -17.06 -13.70
C PHE A 8 -15.55 -16.44 -12.65
N HIS A 9 -15.37 -17.11 -11.51
CA HIS A 9 -14.32 -16.75 -10.55
C HIS A 9 -13.02 -17.40 -11.01
N THR A 10 -12.12 -16.60 -11.58
CA THR A 10 -10.70 -16.95 -11.69
C THR A 10 -10.12 -17.00 -10.27
N ILE A 11 -9.84 -18.21 -9.79
CA ILE A 11 -9.08 -18.42 -8.56
C ILE A 11 -7.62 -18.13 -8.90
N LEU A 12 -7.15 -16.93 -8.55
CA LEU A 12 -5.74 -16.61 -8.63
C LEU A 12 -5.02 -17.39 -7.53
N SER A 13 -4.37 -18.50 -7.90
CA SER A 13 -3.54 -19.24 -6.95
C SER A 13 -2.30 -18.39 -6.64
N ALA A 14 -2.24 -17.85 -5.43
CA ALA A 14 -1.01 -17.26 -4.91
C ALA A 14 0.09 -18.35 -4.93
N SER A 15 1.34 -17.95 -5.20
CA SER A 15 2.49 -18.83 -4.96
C SER A 15 2.38 -19.37 -3.55
N GLU A 16 2.59 -20.67 -3.33
CA GLU A 16 2.56 -21.28 -1.99
C GLU A 16 3.49 -20.54 -1.02
N GLN A 17 4.53 -19.90 -1.55
CA GLN A 17 5.42 -19.02 -0.82
C GLN A 17 5.60 -17.72 -1.63
N PRO A 18 4.87 -16.64 -1.30
CA PRO A 18 5.09 -15.34 -1.92
C PRO A 18 6.41 -14.74 -1.43
N ASN A 19 7.10 -14.02 -2.31
CA ASN A 19 8.23 -13.19 -1.89
C ASN A 19 7.71 -11.93 -1.19
N ILE A 20 8.22 -11.66 0.02
CA ILE A 20 7.83 -10.48 0.80
C ILE A 20 8.95 -9.45 0.72
N LEU A 21 8.65 -8.26 0.18
CA LEU A 21 9.56 -7.12 0.15
C LEU A 21 9.04 -6.04 1.11
N LEU A 22 9.79 -5.80 2.19
CA LEU A 22 9.52 -4.69 3.11
C LEU A 22 10.36 -3.47 2.71
N ILE A 23 9.69 -2.39 2.31
CA ILE A 23 10.34 -1.10 2.04
C ILE A 23 10.07 -0.19 3.24
N LEU A 24 11.13 0.13 4.00
CA LEU A 24 11.09 1.07 5.10
C LEU A 24 11.79 2.37 4.70
N VAL A 25 11.12 3.49 4.87
CA VAL A 25 11.62 4.84 4.56
C VAL A 25 11.89 5.61 5.85
N ASP A 26 13.00 6.33 5.90
CA ASP A 26 13.38 7.16 7.05
C ASP A 26 12.79 8.55 6.93
N ASP A 27 12.23 9.08 8.03
CA ASP A 27 11.67 10.43 8.16
C ASP A 27 10.68 10.89 7.08
N MET A 28 10.00 9.95 6.39
CA MET A 28 8.95 10.30 5.42
C MET A 28 7.70 10.80 6.16
N GLY A 29 7.27 12.02 5.84
CA GLY A 29 6.05 12.58 6.37
C GLY A 29 4.80 11.99 5.72
N TYR A 30 3.70 11.91 6.47
CA TYR A 30 2.41 11.40 5.98
C TYR A 30 1.93 12.14 4.72
N GLY A 31 2.17 13.44 4.63
CA GLY A 31 1.77 14.29 3.50
C GLY A 31 2.73 14.32 2.32
N ASP A 32 3.82 13.55 2.34
CA ASP A 32 4.82 13.56 1.27
C ASP A 32 4.35 12.80 0.02
N LEU A 33 3.49 11.81 0.19
CA LEU A 33 2.93 11.06 -0.93
C LEU A 33 1.65 11.70 -1.44
N ARG A 34 1.52 11.77 -2.77
CA ARG A 34 0.33 12.33 -3.43
C ARG A 34 -0.96 11.58 -3.05
N CYS A 35 -0.84 10.28 -2.78
CA CYS A 35 -1.97 9.45 -2.38
C CYS A 35 -2.53 9.81 -0.99
N TYR A 36 -1.77 10.49 -0.13
CA TYR A 36 -2.24 11.00 1.17
C TYR A 36 -2.44 12.52 1.17
N ASN A 37 -1.75 13.24 0.29
CA ASN A 37 -1.89 14.69 0.11
C ASN A 37 -1.89 15.05 -1.37
N ARG A 38 -3.06 15.40 -1.92
CA ARG A 38 -3.20 15.79 -3.34
C ARG A 38 -2.30 16.98 -3.75
N ASN A 39 -1.92 17.81 -2.79
CA ASN A 39 -1.06 18.98 -2.98
C ASN A 39 0.43 18.69 -2.71
N SER A 40 0.82 17.42 -2.54
CA SER A 40 2.23 17.07 -2.39
C SER A 40 3.05 17.58 -3.58
N LYS A 41 4.20 18.17 -3.28
CA LYS A 41 5.14 18.72 -4.27
C LYS A 41 6.17 17.68 -4.73
N ILE A 42 6.25 16.52 -4.08
CA ILE A 42 7.26 15.51 -4.34
C ILE A 42 6.71 14.49 -5.36
N PRO A 43 7.32 14.38 -6.56
CA PRO A 43 6.86 13.41 -7.55
C PRO A 43 7.24 11.98 -7.14
N THR A 44 6.25 11.20 -6.73
CA THR A 44 6.43 9.79 -6.27
C THR A 44 5.60 8.80 -7.11
N PRO A 45 5.82 8.72 -8.45
CA PRO A 45 4.95 7.95 -9.35
C PRO A 45 4.88 6.45 -9.02
N ASN A 46 5.98 5.84 -8.60
CA ASN A 46 6.01 4.43 -8.22
C ASN A 46 5.21 4.15 -6.93
N MET A 47 5.30 5.05 -5.94
CA MET A 47 4.51 4.91 -4.71
C MET A 47 3.02 5.12 -4.96
N ASN A 48 2.67 6.05 -5.87
CA ASN A 48 1.28 6.22 -6.29
C ASN A 48 0.74 4.96 -6.97
N ARG A 49 1.53 4.33 -7.86
CA ARG A 49 1.15 3.08 -8.50
C ARG A 49 0.92 1.96 -7.48
N LEU A 50 1.80 1.80 -6.50
CA LEU A 50 1.62 0.82 -5.42
C LEU A 50 0.37 1.10 -4.58
N ALA A 51 0.05 2.37 -4.33
CA ALA A 51 -1.15 2.79 -3.62
C ALA A 51 -2.45 2.54 -4.41
N ASP A 52 -2.41 2.64 -5.74
CA ASP A 52 -3.56 2.45 -6.64
C ASP A 52 -3.82 0.96 -6.92
N GLU A 53 -2.77 0.14 -7.02
CA GLU A 53 -2.85 -1.31 -7.25
C GLU A 53 -3.04 -2.12 -5.96
N GLY A 54 -2.86 -1.48 -4.81
CA GLY A 54 -2.81 -2.13 -3.50
C GLY A 54 -3.81 -1.60 -2.48
N MET A 55 -3.46 -1.78 -1.22
CA MET A 55 -4.21 -1.26 -0.07
C MET A 55 -3.45 -0.11 0.57
N ARG A 56 -4.17 0.93 1.02
CA ARG A 56 -3.62 2.05 1.77
C ARG A 56 -4.16 2.05 3.19
N PHE A 57 -3.28 2.35 4.14
CA PHE A 57 -3.63 2.59 5.53
C PHE A 57 -3.64 4.10 5.78
N THR A 58 -4.80 4.65 6.14
CA THR A 58 -4.93 6.08 6.44
C THR A 58 -4.70 6.41 7.92
N ASP A 59 -4.70 5.38 8.77
CA ASP A 59 -4.50 5.45 10.21
C ASP A 59 -3.45 4.40 10.60
N ALA A 60 -2.18 4.77 10.47
CA ALA A 60 -1.04 3.90 10.76
C ALA A 60 -0.03 4.67 11.60
N HIS A 61 0.29 4.13 12.77
CA HIS A 61 1.17 4.77 13.74
C HIS A 61 2.43 3.94 13.96
N ALA A 62 3.58 4.61 14.02
CA ALA A 62 4.81 4.01 14.52
C ALA A 62 4.73 3.81 16.04
N ALA A 63 5.44 2.81 16.56
CA ALA A 63 5.48 2.53 18.01
C ALA A 63 6.06 3.70 18.84
N GLY A 64 6.90 4.54 18.22
CA GLY A 64 7.43 5.76 18.82
C GLY A 64 7.89 6.76 17.77
N PRO A 65 8.15 8.02 18.16
CA PRO A 65 8.47 9.12 17.24
C PRO A 65 9.94 9.15 16.81
N LEU A 66 10.81 8.34 17.42
CA LEU A 66 12.25 8.31 17.14
C LEU A 66 12.59 7.08 16.31
N CYS A 67 13.55 7.23 15.38
CA CYS A 67 13.95 6.17 14.46
C CYS A 67 14.36 4.87 15.17
N HIS A 68 14.95 4.94 16.37
CA HIS A 68 15.32 3.72 17.11
C HIS A 68 14.10 3.03 17.74
N VAL A 69 13.19 3.76 18.38
CA VAL A 69 11.97 3.18 19.00
C VAL A 69 10.96 2.70 17.94
N SER A 70 10.98 3.26 16.73
CA SER A 70 10.08 2.83 15.67
C SER A 70 10.50 1.53 14.97
N ARG A 71 11.76 1.08 15.15
CA ARG A 71 12.37 -0.02 14.41
C ARG A 71 12.70 -1.26 15.26
N TYR A 72 12.75 -1.11 16.59
CA TYR A 72 13.09 -2.15 17.56
C TYR A 72 11.95 -2.30 18.57
#